data_AF-A0A0X3TTU3-F1
#
_entry.id   AF-A0A0X3TTU3-F1
#
_cell.length_a   1.000
_cell.length_b   1.000
_cell.length_c   1.000
_cell.angle_alpha   90.00
_cell.angle_beta   90.00
_cell.angle_gamma   90.00
#
_symmetry.space_group_name_H-M   'P 1'
#
loop_
_entity.id
_entity.type
_entity.pdbx_description
1 polymer ?
#
loop_
_entity_poly.entity_id
_entity_poly.type
_entity_poly.pdbx_seq_one_letter_code
_entity_poly.pdbx_strand_id
1 'polypeptide(L)'
;MYACPDFPELLIKVTRPRKRPIRSYTKRLIRRVFPDAIYRNALKEMECELKAALKSGTDIAQLPLARSFGVVQTDVGPGLVVERIQSEDGQLARQLSWVCEQGTLSDEVLNQLNSFVKSLFQLQIVGRDIHPENIVYGLRNQTKMFVLIDGFGERNVIPLRTLSRRLNDRSLSRQMQYIADRTGLIWDKAHRAFRTV
;
A
#
# COMPACT_ATOMS: atom_id res chain seq x y z
N MET A 1 3.89 -1.43 14.04
CA MET A 1 4.81 -2.42 13.44
C MET A 1 5.96 -2.63 14.40
N TYR A 2 6.64 -3.76 14.28
CA TYR A 2 7.84 -4.09 15.05
C TYR A 2 8.94 -4.51 14.08
N ALA A 3 10.20 -4.32 14.43
CA ALA A 3 11.30 -4.93 13.68
C ALA A 3 11.26 -6.45 13.85
N CYS A 4 11.58 -7.19 12.80
CA CYS A 4 11.79 -8.63 12.92
C CYS A 4 13.15 -8.86 13.61
N PRO A 5 13.22 -9.64 14.71
CA PRO A 5 14.50 -10.08 15.24
C PRO A 5 15.30 -10.81 14.15
N ASP A 6 16.62 -10.64 14.14
CA ASP A 6 17.58 -11.28 13.23
C ASP A 6 17.47 -10.94 11.72
N PHE A 7 16.36 -10.31 11.29
CA PHE A 7 16.10 -9.95 9.89
C PHE A 7 15.82 -8.44 9.75
N PRO A 8 16.86 -7.59 9.63
CA PRO A 8 16.71 -6.14 9.61
C PRO A 8 15.91 -5.61 8.41
N GLU A 9 15.80 -6.39 7.34
CA GLU A 9 15.02 -6.12 6.13
C GLU A 9 13.53 -6.44 6.27
N LEU A 10 13.09 -6.95 7.43
CA LEU A 10 11.71 -7.37 7.68
C LEU A 10 11.08 -6.60 8.85
N LEU A 11 9.76 -6.37 8.73
CA LEU A 11 8.91 -5.82 9.77
C LEU A 11 7.76 -6.78 10.08
N ILE A 12 7.27 -6.72 11.32
CA ILE A 12 6.11 -7.46 11.77
C ILE A 12 4.94 -6.49 11.98
N LYS A 13 3.92 -6.60 11.11
CA LYS A 13 2.65 -5.87 11.20
C LYS A 13 1.69 -6.67 12.07
N VAL A 14 1.70 -6.39 13.38
CA VAL A 14 0.79 -7.06 14.33
C VAL A 14 -0.59 -6.41 14.35
N THR A 15 -1.61 -7.23 14.13
CA THR A 15 -3.01 -6.80 14.26
C THR A 15 -3.45 -6.97 15.70
N ARG A 16 -3.35 -5.90 16.51
CA ARG A 16 -3.78 -5.96 17.91
C ARG A 16 -5.31 -6.09 18.01
N PRO A 17 -5.82 -6.94 18.91
CA PRO A 17 -7.22 -6.88 19.32
C PRO A 17 -7.54 -5.48 19.87
N ARG A 18 -8.63 -4.85 19.41
CA ARG A 18 -9.04 -3.55 19.96
C ARG A 18 -9.42 -3.73 21.44
N LYS A 19 -8.73 -3.02 22.34
CA LYS A 19 -9.08 -2.96 23.77
C LYS A 19 -10.38 -2.20 24.06
N ARG A 20 -10.81 -1.30 23.16
CA ARG A 20 -12.02 -0.48 23.36
C ARG A 20 -13.27 -1.19 22.85
N PRO A 21 -14.35 -1.26 23.65
CA PRO A 21 -15.61 -1.86 23.22
C PRO A 21 -16.19 -1.09 22.03
N ILE A 22 -16.78 -1.83 21.09
CA ILE A 22 -17.42 -1.25 19.92
C ILE A 22 -18.71 -0.54 20.37
N ARG A 23 -18.69 0.78 20.37
CA ARG A 23 -19.86 1.62 20.73
C ARG A 23 -21.03 1.45 19.75
N SER A 24 -20.75 1.12 18.50
CA SER A 24 -21.77 0.93 17.45
C SER A 24 -22.40 -0.47 17.52
N TYR A 25 -23.73 -0.50 17.72
CA TYR A 25 -24.52 -1.74 17.74
C TYR A 25 -24.35 -2.58 16.48
N THR A 26 -24.42 -1.95 15.30
CA THR A 26 -24.29 -2.62 14.00
C THR A 26 -22.91 -3.24 13.81
N LYS A 27 -21.83 -2.53 14.17
CA LYS A 27 -20.46 -3.07 14.10
C LYS A 27 -20.25 -4.25 15.06
N ARG A 28 -20.96 -4.29 16.20
CA ARG A 28 -20.93 -5.42 17.14
C ARG A 28 -21.64 -6.64 16.56
N LEU A 29 -22.81 -6.44 15.94
CA LEU A 29 -23.56 -7.51 15.27
C LEU A 29 -22.74 -8.11 14.11
N ILE A 30 -22.18 -7.25 13.26
CA ILE A 30 -21.33 -7.68 12.14
C ILE A 30 -20.15 -8.54 12.62
N ARG A 31 -19.49 -8.18 13.73
CA ARG A 31 -18.39 -9.00 14.26
C ARG A 31 -18.82 -10.32 14.90
N ARG A 32 -20.02 -10.37 15.48
CA ARG A 32 -20.57 -11.62 16.02
C ARG A 32 -20.84 -12.61 14.88
N VAL A 33 -21.28 -12.10 13.73
CA VAL A 33 -21.56 -12.92 12.53
C VAL A 33 -20.30 -13.16 11.67
N PHE A 34 -19.34 -12.24 11.68
CA PHE A 34 -18.10 -12.31 10.89
C PHE A 34 -16.85 -12.02 11.75
N PRO A 35 -16.44 -12.93 12.65
CA PRO A 35 -15.26 -12.76 13.50
C PRO A 35 -13.97 -12.55 12.69
N ASP A 36 -13.89 -13.17 11.51
CA ASP A 36 -12.81 -13.08 10.52
C ASP A 36 -12.53 -11.67 10.00
N ALA A 37 -13.48 -10.74 10.19
CA ALA A 37 -13.33 -9.35 9.79
C ALA A 37 -12.13 -8.64 10.45
N ILE A 38 -11.55 -9.21 11.51
CA ILE A 38 -10.36 -8.68 12.19
C ILE A 38 -9.09 -8.89 11.34
N TYR A 39 -8.91 -10.07 10.74
CA TYR A 39 -7.73 -10.41 9.94
C TYR A 39 -7.96 -10.38 8.42
N ARG A 40 -9.22 -10.22 7.98
CA ARG A 40 -9.58 -10.12 6.57
C ARG A 40 -8.78 -9.08 5.80
N ASN A 41 -8.41 -7.96 6.42
CA ASN A 41 -7.61 -6.94 5.74
C ASN A 41 -6.20 -7.46 5.37
N ALA A 42 -5.52 -8.13 6.30
CA ALA A 42 -4.20 -8.71 6.06
C ALA A 42 -4.26 -9.81 4.99
N LEU A 43 -5.29 -10.67 5.03
CA LEU A 43 -5.52 -11.67 3.98
C LEU A 43 -5.75 -11.02 2.60
N LYS A 44 -6.50 -9.93 2.55
CA LYS A 44 -6.78 -9.21 1.29
C LYS A 44 -5.58 -8.42 0.77
N GLU A 45 -4.70 -7.96 1.64
CA GLU A 45 -3.40 -7.41 1.26
C GLU A 45 -2.53 -8.49 0.62
N MET A 46 -2.32 -9.63 1.30
CA MET A 46 -1.57 -10.77 0.75
C MET A 46 -2.16 -11.26 -0.57
N GLU A 47 -3.48 -11.45 -0.66
CA GLU A 47 -4.13 -11.88 -1.90
C GLU A 47 -3.90 -10.89 -3.06
N CYS A 48 -3.94 -9.59 -2.77
CA CYS A 48 -3.70 -8.55 -3.77
C CYS A 48 -2.24 -8.53 -4.21
N GLU A 49 -1.30 -8.68 -3.28
CA GLU A 49 0.13 -8.75 -3.55
C GLU A 49 0.48 -9.97 -4.40
N LEU A 50 0.01 -11.17 -4.03
CA LEU A 50 0.19 -12.39 -4.81
C LEU A 50 -0.37 -12.26 -6.22
N LYS A 51 -1.59 -11.71 -6.38
CA LYS A 51 -2.18 -11.47 -7.71
C LYS A 51 -1.36 -10.50 -8.54
N ALA A 52 -0.82 -9.45 -7.91
CA ALA A 52 0.02 -8.48 -8.59
C ALA A 52 1.36 -9.11 -9.00
N ALA A 53 2.01 -9.86 -8.10
CA ALA A 53 3.23 -10.59 -8.36
C ALA A 53 3.10 -11.57 -9.54
N LEU A 54 2.03 -12.37 -9.57
CA LEU A 54 1.73 -13.28 -10.69
C LEU A 54 1.55 -12.55 -12.02
N LYS A 55 0.90 -11.37 -12.01
CA LYS A 55 0.75 -10.54 -13.21
C LYS A 55 2.04 -9.84 -13.64
N SER A 56 2.97 -9.64 -12.70
CA SER A 56 4.25 -8.97 -12.95
C SER A 56 5.22 -9.85 -13.73
N GLY A 57 5.08 -11.18 -13.63
CA GLY A 57 5.94 -12.12 -14.33
C GLY A 57 7.43 -11.88 -14.00
N THR A 58 8.24 -11.62 -15.02
CA THR A 58 9.68 -11.35 -14.89
C THR A 58 9.98 -10.05 -14.15
N ASP A 59 9.03 -9.11 -14.11
CA ASP A 59 9.23 -7.78 -13.52
C ASP A 59 8.86 -7.73 -12.03
N ILE A 60 8.71 -8.89 -11.37
CA ILE A 60 8.38 -9.01 -9.94
C ILE A 60 9.38 -8.26 -9.02
N ALA A 61 10.62 -8.05 -9.49
CA ALA A 61 11.61 -7.23 -8.81
C ALA A 61 11.12 -5.78 -8.56
N GLN A 62 10.30 -5.26 -9.48
CA GLN A 62 9.80 -3.87 -9.49
C GLN A 62 8.33 -3.76 -9.07
N LEU A 63 7.79 -4.76 -8.37
CA LEU A 63 6.40 -4.76 -7.91
C LEU A 63 6.09 -3.48 -7.11
N PRO A 64 5.04 -2.69 -7.41
CA PRO A 64 4.80 -1.42 -6.71
C PRO A 64 4.23 -1.60 -5.29
N LEU A 65 4.23 -2.82 -4.74
CA LEU A 65 3.68 -3.16 -3.42
C LEU A 65 4.80 -3.66 -2.51
N ALA A 66 4.69 -3.42 -1.20
CA ALA A 66 5.53 -4.08 -0.22
C ALA A 66 5.22 -5.59 -0.20
N ARG A 67 6.26 -6.41 -0.19
CA ARG A 67 6.11 -7.87 -0.20
C ARG A 67 5.68 -8.39 1.17
N SER A 68 4.92 -9.48 1.14
CA SER A 68 4.57 -10.23 2.33
C SER A 68 5.35 -11.54 2.39
N PHE A 69 5.84 -11.91 3.58
CA PHE A 69 6.69 -13.11 3.79
C PHE A 69 6.01 -14.19 4.63
N GLY A 70 4.76 -13.97 5.03
CA GLY A 70 3.96 -14.95 5.77
C GLY A 70 3.53 -14.45 7.15
N VAL A 71 2.85 -15.34 7.88
CA VAL A 71 2.24 -15.01 9.18
C VAL A 71 3.04 -15.68 10.29
N VAL A 72 3.32 -14.93 11.35
CA VAL A 72 3.98 -15.39 12.57
C VAL A 72 3.07 -15.20 13.78
N GLN A 73 3.24 -16.05 14.80
CA GLN A 73 2.60 -15.85 16.10
C GLN A 73 3.47 -14.93 16.96
N THR A 74 2.83 -14.00 17.66
CA THR A 74 3.48 -13.12 18.64
C THR A 74 2.72 -13.17 19.96
N ASP A 75 3.35 -12.71 21.03
CA ASP A 75 2.75 -12.56 22.37
C ASP A 75 1.54 -11.60 22.41
N VAL A 76 1.41 -10.72 21.42
CA VAL A 76 0.32 -9.75 21.30
C VAL A 76 -0.66 -10.05 20.14
N GLY A 77 -0.55 -11.23 19.54
CA GLY A 77 -1.45 -11.74 18.49
C GLY A 77 -0.75 -12.15 17.19
N PRO A 78 -1.48 -12.54 16.14
CA PRO A 78 -0.88 -12.86 14.84
C PRO A 78 -0.29 -11.61 14.17
N GLY A 79 0.91 -11.77 13.62
CA GLY A 79 1.64 -10.75 12.87
C GLY A 79 1.86 -11.16 11.42
N LEU A 80 1.73 -10.20 10.50
CA LEU A 80 2.14 -10.38 9.11
C LEU A 80 3.58 -9.88 8.96
N VAL A 81 4.47 -10.74 8.49
CA VAL A 81 5.84 -10.38 8.14
C VAL A 81 5.82 -9.69 6.79
N VAL A 82 6.35 -8.47 6.73
CA VAL A 82 6.34 -7.60 5.56
C VAL A 82 7.73 -7.03 5.31
N GLU A 83 7.97 -6.65 4.07
CA GLU A 83 9.21 -6.00 3.64
C GLU A 83 9.42 -4.65 4.34
N ARG A 84 10.65 -4.40 4.80
CA ARG A 84 11.11 -3.10 5.24
C ARG A 84 11.74 -2.37 4.06
N ILE A 85 11.07 -1.31 3.58
CA ILE A 85 11.68 -0.41 2.58
C ILE A 85 12.58 0.59 3.30
N GLN A 86 13.83 0.68 2.85
CA GLN A 86 14.86 1.53 3.47
C GLN A 86 15.20 2.73 2.58
N SER A 87 15.62 3.84 3.20
CA SER A 87 16.29 4.95 2.51
C SER A 87 17.79 4.66 2.32
N GLU A 88 18.50 5.52 1.58
CA GLU A 88 19.93 5.36 1.30
C GLU A 88 20.81 5.33 2.55
N ASP A 89 20.38 5.99 3.63
CA ASP A 89 21.03 6.01 4.94
C ASP A 89 20.72 4.76 5.80
N GLY A 90 20.03 3.76 5.24
CA GLY A 90 19.61 2.53 5.95
C GLY A 90 18.43 2.74 6.92
N GLN A 91 17.91 3.96 7.04
CA GLN A 91 16.72 4.24 7.84
C GLN A 91 15.46 3.80 7.10
N LEU A 92 14.29 3.96 7.73
CA LEU A 92 13.02 3.71 7.05
C LEU A 92 12.80 4.71 5.91
N ALA A 93 12.33 4.19 4.78
CA ALA A 93 11.98 4.99 3.62
C ALA A 93 11.01 6.12 3.96
N ARG A 94 11.19 7.26 3.28
CA ARG A 94 10.40 8.47 3.54
C ARG A 94 9.07 8.40 2.82
N GLN A 95 8.01 8.89 3.47
CA GLN A 95 6.68 8.94 2.88
C GLN A 95 6.61 9.98 1.76
N LEU A 96 5.72 9.79 0.79
CA LEU A 96 5.51 10.74 -0.30
C LEU A 96 5.14 12.13 0.22
N SER A 97 4.32 12.21 1.27
CA SER A 97 3.99 13.49 1.94
C SER A 97 5.25 14.24 2.36
N TRP A 98 6.17 13.55 3.03
CA TRP A 98 7.44 14.12 3.47
C TRP A 98 8.33 14.54 2.28
N VAL A 99 8.43 13.71 1.24
CA VAL A 99 9.23 14.00 0.04
C VAL A 99 8.74 15.30 -0.64
N CYS A 100 7.43 15.48 -0.73
CA CYS A 100 6.81 16.69 -1.27
C CYS A 100 7.01 17.90 -0.35
N GLU A 101 6.79 17.76 0.96
CA GLU A 101 6.94 18.85 1.95
C GLU A 101 8.38 19.41 2.01
N GLN A 102 9.39 18.56 1.83
CA GLN A 102 10.80 18.99 1.83
C GLN A 102 11.26 19.60 0.49
N GLY A 103 10.38 19.67 -0.52
CA GLY A 103 10.74 20.18 -1.85
C GLY A 103 11.75 19.30 -2.60
N THR A 104 11.88 18.02 -2.21
CA THR A 104 12.86 17.08 -2.78
C THR A 104 12.36 16.35 -4.04
N LEU A 105 11.23 16.77 -4.59
CA LEU A 105 10.62 16.15 -5.76
C LEU A 105 11.27 16.70 -7.05
N SER A 106 12.47 16.21 -7.37
CA SER A 106 13.10 16.48 -8.67
C SER A 106 12.33 15.82 -9.81
N ASP A 107 12.61 16.22 -11.06
CA ASP A 107 12.00 15.62 -12.26
C ASP A 107 12.22 14.09 -12.31
N GLU A 108 13.38 13.62 -11.85
CA GLU A 108 13.69 12.20 -11.77
C GLU A 108 12.77 11.47 -10.77
N VAL A 109 12.60 12.03 -9.57
CA VAL A 109 11.73 11.46 -8.53
C VAL A 109 10.27 11.50 -9.00
N LEU A 110 9.83 12.58 -9.64
CA LEU A 110 8.49 12.68 -10.22
C LEU A 110 8.26 11.61 -11.30
N ASN A 111 9.24 11.35 -12.16
CA ASN A 111 9.16 10.29 -13.17
C ASN A 111 9.09 8.89 -12.54
N GLN A 112 9.79 8.65 -11.44
CA GLN A 112 9.68 7.40 -10.68
C GLN A 112 8.30 7.27 -10.02
N LEU A 113 7.72 8.36 -9.50
CA LEU A 113 6.35 8.37 -8.98
C LEU A 113 5.34 8.04 -10.07
N ASN A 114 5.48 8.63 -11.26
CA ASN A 114 4.63 8.35 -12.41
C ASN A 114 4.77 6.92 -12.91
N SER A 115 5.98 6.35 -12.86
CA SER A 115 6.22 4.94 -13.18
C SER A 115 5.51 4.01 -12.18
N PHE A 116 5.57 4.33 -10.87
CA PHE A 116 4.82 3.63 -9.84
C PHE A 116 3.30 3.68 -10.09
N VAL A 117 2.75 4.86 -10.39
CA VAL A 117 1.33 5.02 -10.71
C VAL A 117 0.95 4.17 -11.92
N LYS A 118 1.73 4.22 -12.99
CA LYS A 118 1.52 3.41 -14.19
C LYS A 118 1.45 1.92 -13.84
N SER A 119 2.35 1.42 -12.99
CA SER A 119 2.33 0.04 -12.52
C SER A 119 1.06 -0.30 -11.73
N LEU A 120 0.55 0.60 -10.86
CA LEU A 120 -0.70 0.38 -10.15
C LEU A 120 -1.88 0.16 -11.11
N PHE A 121 -1.97 0.99 -12.17
CA PHE A 121 -3.01 0.86 -13.19
C PHE A 121 -2.80 -0.38 -14.08
N GLN A 122 -1.58 -0.71 -14.46
CA GLN A 122 -1.29 -1.88 -15.30
C GLN A 122 -1.61 -3.19 -14.58
N LEU A 123 -1.16 -3.33 -13.34
CA LEU A 123 -1.39 -4.54 -12.52
C LEU A 123 -2.82 -4.63 -11.99
N GLN A 124 -3.62 -3.57 -12.17
CA GLN A 124 -4.99 -3.45 -11.68
C GLN A 124 -5.03 -3.62 -10.15
N ILE A 125 -4.17 -2.88 -9.45
CA ILE A 125 -4.13 -2.87 -8.00
C ILE A 125 -5.43 -2.26 -7.47
N VAL A 126 -6.07 -2.95 -6.53
CA VAL A 126 -7.28 -2.44 -5.88
C VAL A 126 -6.89 -1.75 -4.58
N GLY A 127 -6.88 -0.42 -4.60
CA GLY A 127 -6.64 0.40 -3.40
C GLY A 127 -7.90 0.57 -2.56
N ARG A 128 -7.80 0.38 -1.25
CA ARG A 128 -8.83 0.85 -0.30
C ARG A 128 -8.59 2.28 0.12
N ASP A 129 -7.33 2.59 0.39
CA ASP A 129 -6.88 3.78 1.10
C ASP A 129 -5.44 4.11 0.68
N ILE A 130 -5.25 4.36 -0.62
CA ILE A 130 -3.96 4.79 -1.15
C ILE A 130 -3.78 6.26 -0.81
N HIS A 131 -2.95 6.52 0.19
CA HIS A 131 -2.64 7.83 0.73
C HIS A 131 -1.15 8.15 0.60
N PRO A 132 -0.76 9.44 0.60
CA PRO A 132 0.65 9.84 0.55
C PRO A 132 1.50 9.21 1.66
N GLU A 133 0.93 8.98 2.85
CA GLU A 133 1.63 8.39 4.00
C GLU A 133 1.85 6.88 3.85
N ASN A 134 1.09 6.21 2.98
CA ASN A 134 1.22 4.79 2.65
C ASN A 134 2.11 4.54 1.43
N ILE A 135 2.54 5.59 0.74
CA ILE A 135 3.47 5.52 -0.38
C ILE A 135 4.83 5.97 0.16
N VAL A 136 5.84 5.12 0.04
CA VAL A 136 7.20 5.44 0.49
C VAL A 136 8.16 5.46 -0.68
N TYR A 137 9.15 6.33 -0.59
CA TYR A 137 10.26 6.44 -1.53
C TYR A 137 11.53 5.90 -0.88
N GLY A 138 12.09 4.85 -1.47
CA GLY A 138 13.27 4.18 -0.92
C GLY A 138 13.88 3.19 -1.90
N LEU A 139 14.73 2.32 -1.36
CA LEU A 139 15.49 1.34 -2.11
C LEU A 139 14.83 -0.04 -2.05
N ARG A 140 14.76 -0.70 -3.20
CA ARG A 140 14.57 -2.14 -3.32
C ARG A 140 15.60 -2.70 -4.29
N ASN A 141 16.39 -3.68 -3.85
CA ASN A 141 17.48 -4.24 -4.65
C ASN A 141 18.38 -3.13 -5.26
N GLN A 142 18.77 -2.15 -4.44
CA GLN A 142 19.56 -0.97 -4.84
C GLN A 142 18.88 -0.02 -5.84
N THR A 143 17.65 -0.28 -6.26
CA THR A 143 16.87 0.60 -7.13
C THR A 143 16.01 1.53 -6.30
N LYS A 144 16.10 2.84 -6.54
CA LYS A 144 15.17 3.82 -5.97
C LYS A 144 13.81 3.69 -6.64
N MET A 145 12.77 3.53 -5.83
CA MET A 145 11.41 3.43 -6.34
C MET A 145 10.38 3.82 -5.28
N PHE A 146 9.18 4.15 -5.74
CA PHE A 146 8.02 4.26 -4.87
C PHE A 146 7.39 2.89 -4.63
N VAL A 147 6.98 2.64 -3.39
CA VAL A 147 6.34 1.41 -2.95
C VAL A 147 5.12 1.73 -2.10
N LEU A 148 4.01 1.03 -2.36
CA LEU A 148 2.82 1.07 -1.52
C LEU A 148 2.95 0.06 -0.39
N ILE A 149 3.05 0.54 0.85
CA ILE A 149 3.30 -0.30 2.04
C ILE A 149 2.04 -0.73 2.78
N ASP A 150 0.90 -0.05 2.54
CA ASP A 150 -0.40 -0.37 3.15
C ASP A 150 -1.54 0.17 2.28
N GLY A 151 -2.78 -0.16 2.63
CA GLY A 151 -3.97 0.45 2.04
C GLY A 151 -4.47 -0.22 0.75
N PHE A 152 -3.93 -1.38 0.37
CA PHE A 152 -4.37 -2.15 -0.81
C PHE A 152 -5.15 -3.43 -0.44
N GLY A 153 -5.84 -4.00 -1.43
CA GLY A 153 -6.66 -5.21 -1.33
C GLY A 153 -8.16 -4.95 -1.15
N GLU A 154 -9.02 -5.63 -1.91
CA GLU A 154 -10.47 -5.38 -1.89
C GLU A 154 -11.14 -5.79 -0.56
N ARG A 155 -11.91 -4.88 0.05
CA ARG A 155 -12.63 -5.14 1.31
C ARG A 155 -14.10 -5.50 1.09
N ASN A 156 -14.66 -5.09 -0.04
CA ASN A 156 -16.09 -5.23 -0.29
C ASN A 156 -16.51 -6.70 -0.42
N VAL A 157 -17.74 -7.01 0.01
CA VAL A 157 -18.32 -8.36 -0.11
C VAL A 157 -18.47 -8.75 -1.58
N ILE A 158 -18.90 -7.79 -2.42
CA ILE A 158 -18.92 -7.92 -3.87
C ILE A 158 -17.70 -7.19 -4.44
N PRO A 159 -16.73 -7.88 -5.05
CA PRO A 159 -15.45 -7.30 -5.46
C PRO A 159 -15.56 -6.60 -6.82
N LEU A 160 -16.45 -5.62 -6.95
CA LEU A 160 -16.74 -4.95 -8.24
C LEU A 160 -15.51 -4.33 -8.90
N ARG A 161 -14.54 -3.83 -8.11
CA ARG A 161 -13.30 -3.25 -8.65
C ARG A 161 -12.32 -4.32 -9.11
N THR A 162 -12.34 -5.50 -8.49
CA THR A 162 -11.59 -6.65 -9.00
C THR A 162 -12.20 -7.17 -10.31
N LEU A 163 -13.53 -7.12 -10.45
CA LEU A 163 -14.24 -7.62 -11.63
C LEU A 163 -14.27 -6.63 -12.79
N SER A 164 -14.16 -5.33 -12.54
CA SER A 164 -14.25 -4.29 -13.58
C SER A 164 -13.05 -3.35 -13.56
N ARG A 165 -12.24 -3.47 -14.62
CA ARG A 165 -11.10 -2.59 -14.88
C ARG A 165 -11.49 -1.11 -14.90
N ARG A 166 -12.63 -0.77 -15.51
CA ARG A 166 -13.10 0.63 -15.58
C ARG A 166 -13.43 1.20 -14.20
N LEU A 167 -14.07 0.40 -13.34
CA LEU A 167 -14.38 0.83 -11.97
C LEU A 167 -13.10 0.98 -11.14
N ASN A 168 -12.14 0.06 -11.29
CA ASN A 168 -10.86 0.18 -10.60
C ASN A 168 -10.06 1.39 -11.08
N ASP A 169 -9.93 1.59 -12.39
CA ASP A 169 -9.24 2.75 -12.97
C ASP A 169 -9.86 4.07 -12.47
N ARG A 170 -11.20 4.15 -12.40
CA ARG A 170 -11.89 5.31 -11.82
C ARG A 170 -11.59 5.49 -10.33
N SER A 171 -11.49 4.40 -9.57
CA SER A 171 -11.13 4.42 -8.15
C SER A 171 -9.69 4.84 -7.92
N LEU A 172 -8.74 4.32 -8.71
CA LEU A 172 -7.33 4.70 -8.66
C LEU A 172 -7.15 6.16 -9.03
N SER A 173 -7.76 6.62 -10.12
CA SER A 173 -7.68 8.03 -10.52
C SER A 173 -8.21 8.98 -9.44
N ARG A 174 -9.24 8.60 -8.67
CA ARG A 174 -9.72 9.43 -7.55
C ARG A 174 -8.72 9.47 -6.39
N GLN A 175 -8.07 8.35 -6.09
CA GLN A 175 -7.03 8.29 -5.06
C GLN A 175 -5.79 9.10 -5.48
N MET A 176 -5.42 9.06 -6.76
CA MET A 176 -4.34 9.91 -7.27
C MET A 176 -4.69 11.40 -7.19
N GLN A 177 -5.93 11.77 -7.51
CA GLN A 177 -6.41 13.15 -7.29
C GLN A 177 -6.30 13.54 -5.81
N TYR A 178 -6.75 12.68 -4.90
CA TYR A 178 -6.63 12.93 -3.46
C TYR A 178 -5.17 13.14 -3.02
N ILE A 179 -4.23 12.35 -3.56
CA ILE A 179 -2.80 12.52 -3.29
C ILE A 179 -2.32 13.88 -3.80
N ALA A 180 -2.69 14.26 -5.03
CA ALA A 180 -2.35 15.56 -5.61
C ALA A 180 -2.82 16.71 -4.70
N ASP A 181 -4.10 16.68 -4.29
CA ASP A 181 -4.70 17.70 -3.42
C ASP A 181 -3.98 17.85 -2.06
N ARG A 182 -3.35 16.78 -1.56
CA ARG A 182 -2.64 16.75 -0.27
C ARG A 182 -1.14 17.07 -0.36
N THR A 183 -0.55 16.86 -1.52
CA THR A 183 0.90 17.02 -1.75
C THR A 183 1.25 18.29 -2.51
N GLY A 184 0.24 19.03 -2.98
CA GLY A 184 0.45 20.20 -3.83
C GLY A 184 0.85 19.85 -5.26
N LEU A 185 0.69 18.60 -5.69
CA LEU A 185 0.90 18.18 -7.07
C LEU A 185 -0.36 18.37 -7.90
N ILE A 186 -0.21 18.35 -9.22
CA ILE A 186 -1.32 18.37 -10.17
C ILE A 186 -1.50 16.96 -10.73
N TRP A 187 -2.71 16.40 -10.60
CA TRP A 187 -3.06 15.11 -11.20
C TRP A 187 -3.60 15.29 -12.63
N ASP A 188 -2.84 14.85 -13.62
CA ASP A 188 -3.28 14.73 -15.00
C ASP A 188 -3.98 13.40 -15.22
N LYS A 189 -5.31 13.43 -15.18
CA LYS A 189 -6.15 12.24 -15.38
C LYS A 189 -6.05 11.63 -16.77
N ALA A 190 -5.78 12.43 -17.81
CA ALA A 190 -5.73 11.94 -19.18
C ALA A 190 -4.48 11.07 -19.40
N HIS A 191 -3.34 11.54 -18.91
CA HIS A 191 -2.06 10.83 -19.00
C HIS A 191 -1.78 9.91 -17.81
N ARG A 192 -2.62 9.97 -16.77
CA ARG A 192 -2.46 9.25 -15.50
C ARG A 192 -1.10 9.51 -14.86
N ALA A 193 -0.74 10.79 -14.77
CA ALA A 193 0.55 11.25 -14.27
C ALA A 193 0.38 12.47 -13.35
N PHE A 194 1.30 12.61 -12.40
CA PHE A 194 1.51 13.80 -11.61
C PHE A 194 2.40 14.80 -12.34
N ARG A 195 2.14 16.09 -12.09
CA ARG A 195 2.95 17.23 -12.52
C ARG A 195 3.20 18.14 -11.32
N THR A 196 4.31 18.88 -11.33
CA THR A 196 4.52 20.00 -10.42
C THR A 196 3.63 21.18 -10.82
N VAL A 197 3.40 22.09 -9.87
CA VAL A 197 2.71 23.37 -10.10
C VAL A 197 3.56 24.29 -10.96
#